data_AF-A0A7V9H3W8-F1
#
_entry.id   AF-A0A7V9H3W8-F1
#
_cell.length_a   1.000
_cell.length_b   1.000
_cell.length_c   1.000
_cell.angle_alpha   90.00
_cell.angle_beta   90.00
_cell.angle_gamma   90.00
#
_symmetry.space_group_name_H-M   'P 1'
#
loop_
_entity.id
_entity.type
_entity.pdbx_description
1 polymer ?
#
loop_
_entity_poly.entity_id
_entity_poly.type
_entity_poly.pdbx_seq_one_letter_code
_entity_poly.pdbx_strand_id
1 'polypeptide(L)'
;MSDQAIAVIFFVAIIALTLGITIWAARQNKDTSSHYVAGGNIKGWQNGLAISGDYLSAASFLGIAGSIALTGFSGFYLSIGFLVAYLVVLLLVAEPMRNMGKY
;
A
#
# COMPACT_ATOMS: atom_id res chain seq x y z
N MET A 1 -14.78 15.88 25.45
CA MET A 1 -14.63 14.47 25.00
C MET A 1 -13.36 13.93 25.60
N SER A 2 -13.33 12.68 26.06
CA SER A 2 -12.09 12.04 26.53
C SER A 2 -11.17 11.69 25.36
N ASP A 3 -9.86 11.63 25.60
CA ASP A 3 -8.86 11.27 24.57
C ASP A 3 -9.16 9.91 23.94
N GLN A 4 -9.62 8.95 24.75
CA GLN A 4 -10.07 7.63 24.29
C GLN A 4 -11.24 7.73 23.31
N ALA A 5 -12.22 8.58 23.61
CA ALA A 5 -13.36 8.79 22.72
C ALA A 5 -12.92 9.42 21.39
N ILE A 6 -12.00 10.38 21.42
CA ILE A 6 -11.43 10.98 20.21
C ILE A 6 -10.73 9.91 19.35
N ALA A 7 -9.86 9.09 19.96
CA ALA A 7 -9.13 8.03 19.26
C ALA A 7 -10.06 7.00 18.59
N VAL A 8 -11.10 6.55 19.31
CA VAL A 8 -12.10 5.61 18.76
C VAL A 8 -12.87 6.24 17.60
N ILE A 9 -13.25 7.50 17.71
CA ILE A 9 -13.95 8.22 16.63
C ILE A 9 -13.07 8.28 15.38
N PHE A 10 -11.80 8.67 15.51
CA PHE A 10 -10.88 8.70 14.36
C PHE A 10 -10.69 7.32 13.73
N PHE A 11 -10.51 6.28 14.56
CA PHE A 11 -10.36 4.91 14.08
C PHE A 11 -11.57 4.44 13.27
N VAL A 12 -12.77 4.61 13.82
CA VAL A 12 -14.02 4.20 13.15
C VAL A 12 -14.26 5.06 11.90
N ALA A 13 -13.97 6.36 11.94
CA ALA A 13 -14.12 7.26 10.80
C ALA A 13 -13.22 6.85 9.62
N ILE A 14 -11.95 6.50 9.89
CA ILE A 14 -11.02 6.03 8.84
C ILE A 14 -11.54 4.73 8.23
N ILE A 15 -11.96 3.75 9.05
CA ILE A 15 -12.51 2.48 8.55
C ILE A 15 -13.76 2.72 7.69
N ALA A 16 -14.69 3.54 8.18
CA ALA A 16 -15.93 3.84 7.47
C ALA A 16 -15.64 4.53 6.13
N LEU A 17 -14.68 5.47 6.09
CA LEU A 17 -14.24 6.13 4.87
C LEU A 17 -13.65 5.13 3.88
N THR A 18 -12.69 4.29 4.31
CA THR A 18 -12.04 3.29 3.46
C THR A 18 -13.06 2.29 2.89
N LEU A 19 -13.98 1.78 3.72
CA LEU A 19 -15.04 0.90 3.27
C LEU A 19 -16.01 1.60 2.32
N GLY A 20 -16.38 2.85 2.60
CA GLY A 20 -17.23 3.67 1.73
C GLY A 20 -16.63 3.84 0.34
N ILE A 21 -15.35 4.19 0.25
CA ILE A 21 -14.61 4.31 -1.02
C ILE A 21 -14.54 2.95 -1.72
N THR A 22 -14.27 1.88 -0.98
CA THR A 22 -14.17 0.52 -1.54
C THR A 22 -15.50 0.06 -2.14
N ILE A 23 -16.62 0.27 -1.45
CA ILE A 23 -17.97 -0.08 -1.94
C ILE A 23 -18.31 0.76 -3.17
N TRP A 24 -18.00 2.06 -3.15
CA TRP A 24 -18.22 2.94 -4.30
C TRP A 24 -17.40 2.52 -5.53
N ALA A 25 -16.14 2.14 -5.34
CA ALA A 25 -15.28 1.63 -6.41
C ALA A 25 -15.76 0.25 -6.90
N ALA A 26 -16.15 -0.65 -6.00
CA ALA A 26 -16.64 -1.98 -6.35
C ALA A 26 -17.89 -1.93 -7.24
N ARG A 27 -18.78 -0.95 -7.03
CA ARG A 27 -19.98 -0.73 -7.85
C ARG A 27 -19.67 -0.28 -9.29
N GLN A 28 -18.46 0.17 -9.57
CA GLN A 28 -18.03 0.59 -10.91
C GLN A 28 -17.41 -0.55 -11.72
N ASN A 29 -17.08 -1.68 -11.10
CA ASN A 29 -16.54 -2.85 -11.80
C ASN A 29 -17.67 -3.59 -12.53
N LYS A 30 -17.56 -3.68 -13.86
CA LYS A 30 -18.60 -4.29 -14.73
C LYS A 30 -18.13 -5.56 -15.42
N ASP A 31 -16.83 -5.78 -15.54
CA ASP A 31 -16.20 -6.89 -16.25
C ASP A 31 -14.85 -7.28 -15.63
N THR A 32 -14.26 -8.39 -16.06
CA THR A 32 -12.97 -8.88 -15.54
C THR A 32 -11.82 -7.93 -15.84
N SER A 33 -11.82 -7.27 -17.00
CA SER A 33 -10.82 -6.26 -17.35
C SER A 33 -10.86 -5.03 -16.45
N SER A 34 -12.05 -4.55 -16.07
CA SER A 34 -12.20 -3.45 -15.10
C SER A 34 -11.80 -3.88 -13.70
N HIS A 35 -11.97 -5.15 -13.34
CA HIS A 35 -11.56 -5.66 -12.03
C HIS A 35 -10.03 -5.84 -11.90
N TYR A 36 -9.37 -6.42 -12.89
CA TYR A 36 -7.94 -6.77 -12.79
C TYR A 36 -6.98 -5.66 -13.25
N VAL A 37 -7.34 -4.92 -14.29
CA VAL A 37 -6.45 -3.90 -14.88
C VAL A 37 -7.11 -2.52 -14.94
N ALA A 38 -8.28 -2.35 -14.30
CA ALA A 38 -9.05 -1.10 -14.34
C ALA A 38 -9.27 -0.57 -15.78
N GLY A 39 -9.39 -1.50 -16.74
CA GLY A 39 -9.51 -1.19 -18.17
C GLY A 39 -8.34 -0.40 -18.76
N GLY A 40 -7.15 -0.43 -18.14
CA GLY A 40 -5.97 0.33 -18.58
C GLY A 40 -6.02 1.83 -18.29
N ASN A 41 -6.98 2.30 -17.49
CA ASN A 41 -7.23 3.74 -17.27
C ASN A 41 -6.42 4.37 -16.12
N ILE A 42 -5.62 3.59 -15.39
CA ILE A 42 -4.86 4.07 -14.22
C ILE A 42 -3.60 4.78 -14.69
N LYS A 43 -3.45 6.06 -14.32
CA LYS A 43 -2.24 6.84 -14.63
C LYS A 43 -1.05 6.35 -13.81
N GLY A 44 0.17 6.54 -14.33
CA GLY A 44 1.39 6.09 -13.66
C GLY A 44 1.56 6.59 -12.22
N TRP A 45 1.18 7.83 -11.93
CA TRP A 45 1.24 8.36 -10.55
C TRP A 45 0.18 7.75 -9.62
N GLN A 46 -1.02 7.44 -10.13
CA GLN A 46 -2.06 6.78 -9.34
C GLN A 46 -1.63 5.35 -8.98
N ASN A 47 -1.06 4.64 -9.96
CA ASN A 47 -0.48 3.32 -9.73
C ASN A 47 0.69 3.41 -8.74
N GLY A 48 1.61 4.38 -8.93
CA GLY A 48 2.75 4.58 -8.03
C GLY A 48 2.33 4.86 -6.59
N LEU A 49 1.28 5.66 -6.38
CA LEU A 49 0.71 5.88 -5.05
C LEU A 49 0.07 4.61 -4.46
N ALA A 50 -0.66 3.83 -5.26
CA ALA A 50 -1.26 2.58 -4.81
C ALA A 50 -0.19 1.58 -4.34
N ILE A 51 0.84 1.33 -5.15
CA ILE A 51 1.92 0.38 -4.80
C ILE A 51 2.72 0.90 -3.59
N SER A 52 2.96 2.22 -3.50
CA SER A 52 3.61 2.80 -2.32
C SER A 52 2.77 2.63 -1.05
N GLY A 53 1.44 2.72 -1.16
CA GLY A 53 0.51 2.45 -0.07
C GLY A 53 0.58 1.00 0.41
N ASP A 54 0.62 0.04 -0.52
CA ASP A 54 0.75 -1.39 -0.21
C ASP A 54 2.11 -1.71 0.45
N TYR A 55 3.18 -1.02 0.00
CA TYR A 55 4.51 -1.15 0.61
C TYR A 55 4.54 -0.68 2.07
N LEU A 56 3.76 0.35 2.43
CA LEU A 56 3.72 0.96 3.77
C LEU A 56 2.82 0.25 4.78
N SER A 57 2.58 -1.06 4.60
CA SER A 57 1.76 -1.87 5.50
C SER A 57 2.15 -1.77 6.99
N ALA A 58 1.23 -2.15 7.87
CA ALA A 58 1.48 -2.19 9.32
C ALA A 58 2.70 -3.05 9.69
N ALA A 59 2.98 -4.11 8.92
CA ALA A 59 4.15 -4.95 9.12
C ALA A 59 5.45 -4.18 8.81
N SER A 60 5.47 -3.37 7.75
CA SER A 60 6.62 -2.52 7.41
C SER A 60 6.88 -1.47 8.51
N PHE A 61 5.82 -0.81 8.99
CA PHE A 61 5.92 0.18 10.05
C PHE A 61 6.39 -0.43 11.38
N LEU A 62 5.69 -1.47 11.86
CA LEU A 62 6.00 -2.12 13.14
C LEU A 62 7.32 -2.88 13.07
N GLY A 63 7.68 -3.44 11.91
CA GLY A 63 8.93 -4.15 11.69
C GLY A 63 10.14 -3.23 11.83
N ILE A 64 10.12 -2.05 11.19
CA ILE A 64 11.21 -1.07 11.33
C ILE A 64 11.23 -0.48 12.75
N ALA A 65 10.09 -0.05 13.27
CA ALA A 65 10.00 0.52 14.62
C ALA A 65 10.45 -0.49 15.69
N GLY A 66 10.04 -1.76 15.58
CA GLY A 66 10.44 -2.85 16.45
C GLY A 66 11.93 -3.18 16.31
N SER A 67 12.46 -3.22 15.08
CA SER A 67 13.89 -3.42 14.85
C SER A 67 14.73 -2.33 15.50
N ILE A 68 14.34 -1.07 15.37
CA ILE A 68 15.02 0.06 16.01
C ILE A 68 14.88 -0.01 17.54
N ALA A 69 13.70 -0.35 18.05
CA ALA A 69 13.48 -0.50 19.49
C ALA A 69 14.37 -1.59 20.12
N LEU A 70 14.64 -2.67 19.39
CA LEU A 70 15.43 -3.81 19.88
C LEU A 70 16.95 -3.65 19.64
N THR A 71 17.35 -3.04 18.53
CA THR A 71 18.76 -3.01 18.07
C THR A 71 19.36 -1.61 17.95
N GLY A 72 18.59 -0.58 18.32
CA GLY A 72 19.00 0.82 18.20
C GLY A 72 19.08 1.28 16.74
N PHE A 73 19.97 2.23 16.47
CA PHE A 73 20.15 2.80 15.13
C PHE A 73 20.49 1.73 14.07
N SER A 74 21.15 0.63 14.46
CA SER A 74 21.46 -0.47 13.54
C SER A 74 20.20 -1.09 12.92
N GLY A 75 19.06 -1.07 13.61
CA GLY A 75 17.78 -1.54 13.07
C GLY A 75 17.26 -0.69 11.91
N PHE A 76 17.73 0.56 11.78
CA PHE A 76 17.37 1.43 10.66
C PHE A 76 17.87 0.87 9.32
N TYR A 77 18.98 0.14 9.29
CA TYR A 77 19.48 -0.47 8.05
C TYR A 77 18.49 -1.46 7.43
N LEU A 78 17.61 -2.07 8.25
CA LEU A 78 16.51 -2.90 7.76
C LEU A 78 15.55 -2.11 6.86
N SER A 79 15.29 -0.83 7.17
CA SER A 79 14.42 0.02 6.35
C SER A 79 15.02 0.29 4.96
N ILE A 80 16.33 0.55 4.88
CA ILE A 80 17.05 0.76 3.63
C ILE A 80 17.04 -0.53 2.82
N GLY A 81 17.39 -1.66 3.44
CA GLY A 81 17.39 -2.97 2.79
C GLY A 81 16.02 -3.33 2.22
N PHE A 82 14.96 -3.11 3.00
CA PHE A 82 13.58 -3.40 2.58
C PHE A 82 13.15 -2.50 1.39
N LEU A 83 13.49 -1.21 1.42
CA LEU A 83 13.21 -0.29 0.31
C LEU A 83 13.97 -0.65 -0.96
N VAL A 84 15.25 -0.94 -0.84
CA VAL A 84 16.09 -1.33 -1.98
C VAL A 84 15.58 -2.64 -2.58
N ALA A 85 15.27 -3.65 -1.76
CA ALA A 85 14.71 -4.91 -2.22
C ALA A 85 13.39 -4.70 -2.97
N TYR A 86 12.51 -3.84 -2.46
CA TYR A 86 11.26 -3.48 -3.12
C TYR A 86 11.50 -2.82 -4.49
N LEU A 87 12.43 -1.87 -4.60
CA LEU A 87 12.79 -1.26 -5.89
C LEU A 87 13.37 -2.28 -6.88
N VAL A 88 14.22 -3.19 -6.40
CA VAL A 88 14.79 -4.27 -7.23
C VAL A 88 13.69 -5.16 -7.79
N VAL A 89 12.71 -5.57 -6.96
CA VAL A 89 11.57 -6.38 -7.43
C VAL A 89 10.70 -5.58 -8.41
N LEU A 90 10.46 -4.30 -8.17
CA LEU A 90 9.68 -3.47 -9.09
C LEU A 90 10.33 -3.37 -10.47
N LEU A 91 11.64 -3.11 -10.52
CA LEU A 91 12.36 -2.89 -11.78
C LEU A 91 12.70 -4.19 -12.50
N LEU A 92 13.05 -5.26 -11.77
CA LEU A 92 13.52 -6.52 -12.38
C LEU A 92 12.42 -7.56 -12.57
N VAL A 93 11.30 -7.45 -11.85
CA VAL A 93 10.20 -8.42 -11.95
C VAL A 93 8.94 -7.74 -12.46
N ALA A 94 8.44 -6.72 -11.75
CA ALA A 94 7.14 -6.14 -12.08
C ALA A 94 7.15 -5.40 -13.43
N GLU A 95 8.21 -4.63 -13.73
CA GLU A 95 8.31 -3.91 -15.00
C GLU A 95 8.43 -4.83 -16.23
N PRO A 96 9.28 -5.87 -16.25
CA PRO A 96 9.27 -6.86 -17.34
C PRO A 96 7.94 -7.58 -17.49
N MET A 97 7.29 -7.97 -16.38
CA MET A 97 5.97 -8.59 -16.42
C MET A 97 4.90 -7.69 -17.03
N ARG A 98 4.92 -6.39 -16.71
CA ARG A 98 4.05 -5.39 -17.33
C ARG A 98 4.34 -5.25 -18.83
N ASN A 99 5.60 -5.24 -19.23
CA ASN A 99 6.00 -5.04 -20.63
C ASN A 99 5.73 -6.27 -21.53
N MET A 100 5.53 -7.46 -20.96
CA MET A 100 5.19 -8.69 -21.71
C MET A 100 3.73 -8.74 -22.23
N GLY A 101 2.90 -7.74 -21.93
CA GLY A 101 1.58 -7.56 -22.54
C GLY A 101 0.54 -8.64 -22.19
N LYS A 102 0.78 -9.45 -21.15
CA LYS A 102 -0.21 -10.41 -20.62
C LYS A 102 -1.26 -9.76 -19.72
N TYR A 103 -1.13 -8.46 -19.45
CA TYR A 103 -2.02 -7.64 -18.63
C TYR A 103 -2.12 -6.23 -19.21
#